data_AF-A0A957I513-F1
#
_entry.id   AF-A0A957I513-F1
#
_cell.length_a   1.000
_cell.length_b   1.000
_cell.length_c   1.000
_cell.angle_alpha   90.00
_cell.angle_beta   90.00
_cell.angle_gamma   90.00
#
_symmetry.space_group_name_H-M   'P 1'
#
loop_
_entity.id
_entity.type
_entity.pdbx_description
1 polymer ?
#
loop_
_entity_poly.entity_id
_entity_poly.type
_entity_poly.pdbx_seq_one_letter_code
_entity_poly.pdbx_strand_id
1 'polypeptide(L)'
;MSNPETTSPEPWDNLARLPRPSSFTLGEYALGMLPPAAAAQVEAYLALHPHAAAEVALLRDYLAQGEPIPAAPPEPPRRLQAVIMRLLDAATPQGAWAGARGSGAAAIYQAGDWQIILDSDDDWQQPGRFVLTGLLLGSDTPAQATATLLAADTPAFSAVATLDEFGNFVIPALPPGRYDLALLVLEQDVELHVAGIFLGTPPTP
;
A
#
# COMPACT_ATOMS: atom_id res chain seq x y z
N MET A 1 -65.58 36.94 2.06
CA MET A 1 -64.21 37.49 1.99
C MET A 1 -63.49 36.97 3.23
N SER A 2 -62.75 35.88 3.09
CA SER A 2 -61.99 35.27 4.20
C SER A 2 -60.53 35.64 4.05
N ASN A 3 -59.95 36.28 5.06
CA ASN A 3 -58.53 36.62 5.10
C ASN A 3 -57.70 35.35 5.32
N PRO A 4 -56.64 35.11 4.52
CA PRO A 4 -55.68 34.06 4.83
C PRO A 4 -54.81 34.51 6.01
N GLU A 5 -54.97 33.84 7.15
CA GLU A 5 -54.03 33.96 8.27
C GLU A 5 -52.64 33.54 7.77
N THR A 6 -51.73 34.50 7.76
CA THR A 6 -50.32 34.28 7.40
C THR A 6 -49.61 33.79 8.64
N THR A 7 -49.65 32.48 8.90
CA THR A 7 -48.91 31.86 10.00
C THR A 7 -47.42 32.02 9.70
N SER A 8 -46.77 32.97 10.36
CA SER A 8 -45.31 33.08 10.36
C SER A 8 -44.75 31.78 10.91
N PRO A 9 -43.84 31.09 10.20
CA PRO A 9 -43.20 29.90 10.73
C PRO A 9 -42.49 30.28 12.02
N GLU A 10 -42.80 29.59 13.10
CA GLU A 10 -42.18 29.83 14.38
C GLU A 10 -40.65 29.66 14.25
N PRO A 11 -39.83 30.48 14.94
CA PRO A 11 -38.38 30.51 14.75
C PRO A 11 -37.68 29.16 15.01
N TRP A 12 -38.33 28.20 15.68
CA TRP A 12 -37.81 26.85 15.89
C TRP A 12 -37.99 25.90 14.70
N ASP A 13 -38.86 26.20 13.72
CA ASP A 13 -39.06 25.36 12.52
C ASP A 13 -37.84 25.35 11.58
N ASN A 14 -36.95 26.33 11.70
CA ASN A 14 -35.68 26.38 10.96
C ASN A 14 -34.56 25.58 11.63
N LEU A 15 -34.66 25.27 12.92
CA LEU A 15 -33.63 24.52 13.66
C LEU A 15 -33.58 23.04 13.25
N ALA A 16 -34.70 22.49 12.80
CA ALA A 16 -34.80 21.10 12.32
C ALA A 16 -34.18 20.85 10.93
N ARG A 17 -33.63 21.88 10.26
CA ARG A 17 -33.16 21.80 8.87
C ARG A 17 -31.64 21.73 8.70
N LEU A 18 -30.86 21.88 9.76
CA LEU A 18 -29.42 21.70 9.65
C LEU A 18 -29.12 20.19 9.54
N PRO A 19 -28.46 19.73 8.47
CA PRO A 19 -28.10 18.33 8.34
C PRO A 19 -27.18 17.95 9.49
N ARG A 20 -27.56 16.91 10.24
CA ARG A 20 -26.74 16.37 11.34
C ARG A 20 -25.37 15.97 10.79
N PRO A 21 -24.26 16.53 11.31
CA PRO A 21 -22.92 16.09 10.94
C PRO A 21 -22.74 14.60 11.23
N SER A 22 -22.01 13.90 10.37
CA SER A 22 -21.67 12.50 10.63
C SER A 22 -20.69 12.39 11.81
N SER A 23 -20.65 11.23 12.47
CA SER A 23 -19.66 10.98 13.53
C SER A 23 -18.22 11.14 13.05
N PHE A 24 -17.96 10.80 11.78
CA PHE A 24 -16.65 11.00 11.15
C PHE A 24 -16.29 12.49 11.07
N THR A 25 -17.21 13.32 10.60
CA THR A 25 -17.05 14.78 10.53
C THR A 25 -16.86 15.42 11.91
N LEU A 26 -17.56 14.93 12.94
CA LEU A 26 -17.35 15.37 14.32
C LEU A 26 -15.96 14.99 14.86
N GLY A 27 -15.45 13.82 14.46
CA GLY A 27 -14.08 13.39 14.76
C GLY A 27 -13.03 14.28 14.10
N GLU A 28 -13.16 14.57 12.81
CA GLU A 28 -12.28 15.49 12.07
C GLU A 28 -12.33 16.90 12.66
N TYR A 29 -13.50 17.37 13.08
CA TYR A 29 -13.66 18.64 13.78
C TYR A 29 -12.94 18.65 15.14
N ALA A 30 -13.07 17.58 15.92
CA ALA A 30 -12.40 17.45 17.21
C ALA A 30 -10.88 17.47 17.08
N LEU A 31 -10.34 16.89 16.00
CA LEU A 31 -8.92 16.84 15.64
C LEU A 31 -8.40 18.11 14.93
N GLY A 32 -9.26 19.07 14.61
CA GLY A 32 -8.86 20.29 13.89
C GLY A 32 -8.49 20.06 12.42
N MET A 33 -9.00 19.00 11.79
CA MET A 33 -8.68 18.59 10.42
C MET A 33 -9.65 19.16 9.37
N LEU A 34 -10.81 19.70 9.78
CA LEU A 34 -11.79 20.24 8.86
C LEU A 34 -11.35 21.57 8.22
N PRO A 35 -11.67 21.81 6.92
CA PRO A 35 -11.56 23.12 6.32
C PRO A 35 -12.37 24.17 7.11
N PRO A 36 -11.95 25.45 7.17
CA PRO A 36 -12.60 26.48 7.99
C PRO A 36 -14.11 26.62 7.77
N ALA A 37 -14.57 26.50 6.52
CA ALA A 37 -15.99 26.58 6.18
C ALA A 37 -16.81 25.41 6.75
N ALA A 38 -16.26 24.20 6.74
CA ALA A 38 -16.93 23.02 7.32
C ALA A 38 -16.89 23.06 8.85
N ALA A 39 -15.79 23.51 9.44
CA ALA A 39 -15.67 23.72 10.88
C ALA A 39 -16.72 24.70 11.41
N ALA A 40 -16.95 25.83 10.73
CA ALA A 40 -17.97 26.81 11.10
C ALA A 40 -19.40 26.24 11.06
N GLN A 41 -19.69 25.34 10.10
CA GLN A 41 -20.99 24.66 10.04
C GLN A 41 -21.18 23.69 11.22
N VAL A 42 -20.14 22.95 11.58
CA VAL A 42 -20.15 22.07 12.76
C VAL A 42 -20.31 22.90 14.04
N GLU A 43 -19.60 24.03 14.19
CA GLU A 43 -19.73 24.93 15.33
C GLU A 43 -21.17 25.44 15.50
N ALA A 44 -21.78 25.91 14.41
CA ALA A 44 -23.18 26.34 14.42
C ALA A 44 -24.13 25.20 14.83
N TYR A 45 -23.87 23.97 14.38
CA TYR A 45 -24.64 22.80 14.79
C TYR A 45 -24.46 22.49 16.29
N LEU A 46 -23.23 22.48 16.79
CA LEU A 46 -22.92 22.17 18.19
C LEU A 46 -23.50 23.20 19.17
N ALA A 47 -23.56 24.49 18.77
CA ALA A 47 -24.21 25.53 19.56
C ALA A 47 -25.70 25.27 19.83
N LEU A 48 -26.36 24.51 18.94
CA LEU A 48 -27.78 24.19 19.01
C LEU A 48 -28.05 22.80 19.60
N HIS A 49 -27.04 21.93 19.69
CA HIS A 49 -27.19 20.52 20.07
C HIS A 49 -26.26 20.14 21.23
N PRO A 50 -26.66 20.37 22.50
CA PRO A 50 -25.80 20.17 23.68
C PRO A 50 -25.24 18.75 23.82
N HIS A 51 -25.97 17.73 23.39
CA HIS A 51 -25.48 16.34 23.43
C HIS A 51 -24.30 16.11 22.48
N ALA A 52 -24.36 16.63 21.26
CA ALA A 52 -23.25 16.54 20.30
C ALA A 52 -22.03 17.34 20.79
N ALA A 53 -22.25 18.49 21.44
CA ALA A 53 -21.18 19.25 22.07
C ALA A 53 -20.49 18.46 23.19
N ALA A 54 -21.25 17.74 24.02
CA ALA A 54 -20.71 16.87 25.07
C ALA A 54 -19.90 15.70 24.49
N GLU A 55 -20.36 15.08 23.39
CA GLU A 55 -19.61 14.01 22.69
C GLU A 55 -18.26 14.52 22.16
N VAL A 56 -18.23 15.69 21.51
CA VAL A 56 -16.98 16.30 21.02
C VAL A 56 -16.04 16.67 22.17
N ALA A 57 -16.58 17.17 23.29
CA ALA A 57 -15.79 17.48 24.48
C ALA A 57 -15.13 16.21 25.06
N LEU A 58 -15.91 15.13 25.22
CA LEU A 58 -15.39 13.84 25.70
C LEU A 58 -14.29 13.28 24.80
N LEU A 59 -14.46 13.36 23.47
CA LEU A 59 -13.44 12.94 22.52
C LEU A 59 -12.16 13.78 22.64
N ARG A 60 -12.28 15.09 22.79
CA ARG A 60 -11.12 15.98 23.00
C ARG A 60 -10.40 15.67 24.31
N ASP A 61 -11.15 15.43 25.39
CA ASP A 61 -10.59 15.05 26.68
C ASP A 61 -9.84 13.72 26.59
N TYR A 62 -10.42 12.73 25.90
CA TYR A 62 -9.77 11.43 25.66
C TYR A 62 -8.46 11.60 24.86
N LEU A 63 -8.46 12.41 23.80
CA LEU A 63 -7.28 12.69 23.00
C LEU A 63 -6.21 13.46 23.79
N ALA A 64 -6.62 14.39 24.66
CA ALA A 64 -5.71 15.13 25.54
C ALA A 64 -5.12 14.26 26.66
N GLN A 65 -5.82 13.20 27.06
CA GLN A 65 -5.34 12.18 28.00
C GLN A 65 -4.41 11.17 27.36
N GLY A 66 -4.23 11.19 26.03
CA GLY A 66 -3.28 10.33 25.34
C GLY A 66 -1.93 10.45 26.02
N GLU A 67 -1.53 9.40 26.74
CA GLU A 67 -0.18 9.35 27.31
C GLU A 67 0.78 9.59 26.15
N PRO A 68 1.78 10.47 26.32
CA PRO A 68 2.81 10.60 25.30
C PRO A 68 3.34 9.19 25.06
N ILE A 69 3.12 8.66 23.86
CA ILE A 69 3.69 7.38 23.45
C ILE A 69 5.17 7.57 23.72
N PRO A 70 5.75 6.88 24.73
CA PRO A 70 7.14 7.10 25.07
C PRO A 70 7.90 6.87 23.79
N ALA A 71 8.62 7.91 23.33
CA ALA A 71 9.40 7.83 22.11
C ALA A 71 10.22 6.54 22.24
N ALA A 72 9.96 5.58 21.35
CA ALA A 72 10.72 4.34 21.36
C ALA A 72 12.20 4.76 21.39
N PRO A 73 13.01 4.22 22.31
CA PRO A 73 14.43 4.55 22.32
C PRO A 73 14.96 4.35 20.90
N PRO A 74 15.79 5.28 20.38
CA PRO A 74 16.28 5.17 19.01
C PRO A 74 16.91 3.80 18.84
N GLU A 75 16.29 2.96 18.02
CA GLU A 75 16.87 1.65 17.72
C GLU A 75 18.24 1.90 17.12
N PRO A 76 19.28 1.15 17.54
CA PRO A 76 20.57 1.25 16.90
C PRO A 76 20.39 1.03 15.39
N PRO A 77 21.13 1.76 14.54
CA PRO A 77 20.98 1.62 13.09
C PRO A 77 21.20 0.17 12.70
N ARG A 78 20.14 -0.49 12.20
CA ARG A 78 20.24 -1.84 11.66
C ARG A 78 21.20 -1.81 10.48
N ARG A 79 22.22 -2.67 10.53
CA ARG A 79 23.16 -2.83 9.42
C ARG A 79 22.63 -3.94 8.53
N LEU A 80 21.91 -3.56 7.49
CA LEU A 80 21.48 -4.50 6.47
C LEU A 80 22.71 -5.02 5.71
N GLN A 81 22.82 -6.35 5.61
CA GLN A 81 23.80 -6.98 4.75
C GLN A 81 23.22 -7.07 3.33
N ALA A 82 23.76 -6.27 2.41
CA ALA A 82 23.41 -6.36 0.99
C ALA A 82 24.11 -7.56 0.34
N VAL A 83 23.34 -8.41 -0.34
CA VAL A 83 23.80 -9.62 -1.02
C VAL A 83 23.34 -9.59 -2.48
N ILE A 84 24.29 -9.71 -3.40
CA ILE A 84 23.99 -9.72 -4.84
C ILE A 84 23.77 -11.15 -5.31
N MET A 85 22.57 -11.43 -5.82
CA MET A 85 22.21 -12.71 -6.40
C MET A 85 22.75 -12.84 -7.82
N ARG A 86 23.27 -14.02 -8.14
CA ARG A 86 23.82 -14.33 -9.46
C ARG A 86 22.89 -15.26 -10.22
N LEU A 87 22.67 -14.97 -11.49
CA LEU A 87 21.94 -15.85 -12.39
C LEU A 87 22.71 -17.17 -12.53
N LEU A 88 22.07 -18.27 -12.11
CA LEU A 88 22.63 -19.61 -12.23
C LEU A 88 22.22 -20.25 -13.55
N ASP A 89 20.92 -20.16 -13.86
CA ASP A 89 20.35 -20.70 -15.08
C ASP A 89 19.22 -19.78 -15.55
N ALA A 90 19.33 -19.31 -16.78
CA ALA A 90 18.18 -18.81 -17.52
C ALA A 90 17.70 -20.00 -18.33
N ALA A 91 16.65 -20.68 -17.84
CA ALA A 91 16.14 -21.84 -18.53
C ALA A 91 15.69 -21.40 -19.93
N THR A 92 16.52 -21.64 -20.94
CA THR A 92 16.03 -21.53 -22.32
C THR A 92 14.84 -22.47 -22.40
N PRO A 93 13.68 -22.05 -22.97
CA PRO A 93 12.48 -22.87 -23.01
C PRO A 93 12.76 -24.12 -23.86
N GLN A 94 13.31 -25.15 -23.22
CA GLN A 94 13.71 -26.41 -23.81
C GLN A 94 12.75 -27.48 -23.29
N GLY A 95 11.64 -27.67 -24.00
CA GLY A 95 10.79 -28.84 -23.75
C GLY A 95 9.32 -28.63 -24.08
N ALA A 96 8.68 -29.74 -24.43
CA ALA A 96 7.31 -29.90 -24.92
C ALA A 96 6.17 -29.42 -24.00
N TRP A 97 6.47 -28.63 -22.97
CA TRP A 97 5.51 -27.97 -22.07
C TRP A 97 5.26 -26.49 -22.44
N ALA A 98 5.93 -25.99 -23.50
CA ALA A 98 5.80 -24.64 -24.06
C ALA A 98 4.40 -24.25 -24.59
N GLY A 99 3.39 -25.12 -24.41
CA GLY A 99 2.01 -24.85 -24.82
C GLY A 99 1.04 -24.58 -23.66
N ALA A 100 1.46 -24.71 -22.39
CA ALA A 100 0.52 -24.74 -21.25
C ALA A 100 0.80 -23.72 -20.13
N ARG A 101 1.93 -23.03 -20.15
CA ARG A 101 2.22 -21.85 -19.29
C ARG A 101 2.85 -20.79 -20.18
N GLY A 102 2.63 -19.52 -19.88
CA GLY A 102 3.01 -18.41 -20.73
C GLY A 102 4.45 -18.44 -21.22
N SER A 103 4.72 -17.62 -22.22
CA SER A 103 5.99 -17.62 -22.98
C SER A 103 7.25 -17.25 -22.17
N GLY A 104 7.13 -17.02 -20.86
CA GLY A 104 8.21 -16.70 -19.95
C GLY A 104 9.13 -17.89 -19.66
N ALA A 105 10.43 -17.66 -19.80
CA ALA A 105 11.45 -18.54 -19.27
C ALA A 105 11.65 -18.23 -17.77
N ALA A 106 11.52 -19.24 -16.91
CA ALA A 106 11.89 -19.08 -15.52
C ALA A 106 13.41 -18.85 -15.38
N ALA A 107 13.79 -17.89 -14.54
CA ALA A 107 15.17 -17.56 -14.24
C ALA A 107 15.50 -17.88 -12.77
N ILE A 108 16.61 -18.57 -12.55
CA ILE A 108 17.05 -18.99 -11.21
C ILE A 108 18.27 -18.17 -10.81
N TYR A 109 18.19 -17.47 -9.69
CA TYR A 109 19.31 -16.73 -9.11
C TYR A 109 19.68 -17.29 -7.75
N GLN A 110 20.96 -17.22 -7.40
CA GLN A 110 21.49 -17.76 -6.16
C GLN A 110 22.53 -16.84 -5.52
N ALA A 111 22.54 -16.78 -4.19
CA ALA A 111 23.64 -16.22 -3.39
C ALA A 111 23.74 -16.91 -2.03
N GLY A 112 24.84 -17.65 -1.82
CA GLY A 112 24.99 -18.46 -0.61
C GLY A 112 23.87 -19.49 -0.52
N ASP A 113 23.15 -19.48 0.60
CA ASP A 113 22.04 -20.39 0.88
C ASP A 113 20.69 -19.89 0.33
N TRP A 114 20.65 -18.69 -0.25
CA TRP A 114 19.46 -18.11 -0.87
C TRP A 114 19.36 -18.46 -2.33
N GLN A 115 18.16 -18.84 -2.76
CA GLN A 115 17.80 -19.07 -4.14
C GLN A 115 16.47 -18.39 -4.44
N ILE A 116 16.37 -17.68 -5.56
CA ILE A 116 15.11 -17.11 -6.04
C ILE A 116 14.82 -17.63 -7.44
N ILE A 117 13.58 -18.05 -7.63
CA ILE A 117 13.05 -18.44 -8.93
C ILE A 117 12.09 -17.33 -9.35
N LEU A 118 12.35 -16.71 -10.50
CA LEU A 118 11.52 -15.68 -11.08
C LEU A 118 10.88 -16.19 -12.35
N ASP A 119 9.60 -15.92 -12.50
CA ASP A 119 8.82 -16.21 -13.70
C ASP A 119 8.00 -14.99 -14.10
N SER A 120 7.82 -14.77 -15.39
CA SER A 120 7.05 -13.64 -15.91
C SER A 120 6.06 -14.11 -16.96
N ASP A 121 4.81 -13.68 -16.84
CA ASP A 121 3.76 -13.99 -17.79
C ASP A 121 3.04 -12.71 -18.25
N ASP A 122 2.27 -12.79 -19.33
CA ASP A 122 1.36 -11.73 -19.75
C ASP A 122 0.26 -11.55 -18.71
N ASP A 123 -0.08 -10.29 -18.42
CA ASP A 123 -1.21 -9.96 -17.54
C ASP A 123 -2.52 -10.03 -18.33
N TRP A 124 -3.27 -11.11 -18.13
CA TRP A 124 -4.56 -11.33 -18.80
C TRP A 124 -5.62 -10.26 -18.46
N GLN A 125 -5.46 -9.55 -17.34
CA GLN A 125 -6.35 -8.45 -16.97
C GLN A 125 -5.96 -7.14 -17.67
N GLN A 126 -4.69 -7.00 -18.06
CA GLN A 126 -4.14 -5.79 -18.65
C GLN A 126 -3.22 -6.12 -19.84
N PRO A 127 -3.78 -6.23 -21.07
CA PRO A 127 -3.00 -6.54 -22.25
C PRO A 127 -1.77 -5.62 -22.44
N GLY A 128 -0.62 -6.21 -22.71
CA GLY A 128 0.66 -5.49 -22.83
C GLY A 128 1.34 -5.16 -21.50
N ARG A 129 0.79 -5.64 -20.38
CA ARG A 129 1.47 -5.69 -19.08
C ARG A 129 1.89 -7.11 -18.75
N PHE A 130 2.78 -7.23 -17.78
CA PHE A 130 3.33 -8.48 -17.29
C PHE A 130 3.02 -8.68 -15.81
N VAL A 131 2.96 -9.93 -15.40
CA VAL A 131 2.94 -10.36 -14.01
C VAL A 131 4.28 -11.00 -13.70
N LEU A 132 5.02 -10.46 -12.74
CA LEU A 132 6.23 -11.09 -12.22
C LEU A 132 5.83 -11.92 -10.99
N THR A 133 6.10 -13.22 -11.04
CA THR A 133 5.96 -14.14 -9.91
C THR A 133 7.35 -14.52 -9.45
N GLY A 134 7.55 -14.61 -8.14
CA GLY A 134 8.80 -15.11 -7.60
C GLY A 134 8.60 -16.02 -6.40
N LEU A 135 9.54 -16.93 -6.21
CA LEU A 135 9.64 -17.84 -5.08
C LEU A 135 11.03 -17.72 -4.48
N LEU A 136 11.11 -17.29 -3.22
CA LEU A 136 12.35 -17.25 -2.44
C LEU A 136 12.49 -18.55 -1.62
N LEU A 137 13.60 -19.25 -1.83
CA LEU A 137 14.03 -20.45 -1.12
C LEU A 137 15.32 -20.14 -0.36
N GLY A 138 15.56 -20.81 0.76
CA GLY A 138 16.80 -20.67 1.51
C GLY A 138 16.62 -20.21 2.95
N SER A 139 17.76 -20.17 3.63
CA SER A 139 18.04 -20.05 5.08
C SER A 139 16.87 -20.15 6.08
N ASP A 140 15.98 -21.12 5.84
CA ASP A 140 14.82 -21.60 6.62
C ASP A 140 13.67 -20.60 6.85
N THR A 141 13.01 -20.20 5.76
CA THR A 141 11.78 -19.36 5.64
C THR A 141 10.67 -19.75 6.64
N PRO A 142 10.12 -18.80 7.42
CA PRO A 142 9.03 -17.96 6.93
C PRO A 142 9.18 -16.51 7.40
N ALA A 143 10.03 -15.74 6.74
CA ALA A 143 10.22 -14.34 7.09
C ALA A 143 9.26 -13.44 6.31
N GLN A 144 8.64 -12.48 7.00
CA GLN A 144 7.96 -11.34 6.41
C GLN A 144 8.97 -10.55 5.57
N ALA A 145 9.11 -10.94 4.31
CA ALA A 145 9.97 -10.28 3.36
C ALA A 145 9.15 -9.39 2.44
N THR A 146 9.78 -8.32 1.99
CA THR A 146 9.18 -7.38 1.04
C THR A 146 10.02 -7.36 -0.23
N ALA A 147 9.40 -7.71 -1.35
CA ALA A 147 9.95 -7.56 -2.68
C ALA A 147 9.66 -6.15 -3.19
N THR A 148 10.71 -5.39 -3.51
CA THR A 148 10.62 -4.08 -4.14
C THR A 148 11.23 -4.17 -5.53
N LEU A 149 10.42 -3.93 -6.55
CA LEU A 149 10.85 -3.90 -7.95
C LEU A 149 11.01 -2.44 -8.39
N LEU A 150 12.19 -2.09 -8.90
CA LEU A 150 12.54 -0.74 -9.37
C LEU A 150 12.80 -0.79 -10.87
N ALA A 151 12.18 0.09 -11.64
CA ALA A 151 12.49 0.18 -13.07
C ALA A 151 13.83 0.89 -13.29
N ALA A 152 14.73 0.25 -14.04
CA ALA A 152 16.07 0.77 -14.29
C ALA A 152 16.03 2.06 -15.15
N ASP A 153 15.13 2.11 -16.12
CA ASP A 153 15.03 3.22 -17.09
C ASP A 153 14.01 4.29 -16.66
N THR A 154 13.17 4.00 -15.66
CA THR A 154 12.12 4.91 -15.17
C THR A 154 12.16 4.96 -13.64
N PRO A 155 13.04 5.78 -13.05
CA PRO A 155 13.28 5.77 -11.60
C PRO A 155 12.05 6.16 -10.75
N ALA A 156 11.00 6.72 -11.37
CA ALA A 156 9.74 7.01 -10.72
C ALA A 156 8.82 5.79 -10.55
N PHE A 157 9.12 4.67 -11.22
CA PHE A 157 8.32 3.45 -11.10
C PHE A 157 8.95 2.49 -10.09
N SER A 158 8.19 2.20 -9.03
CA SER A 158 8.47 1.15 -8.07
C SER A 158 7.19 0.37 -7.78
N ALA A 159 7.31 -0.96 -7.67
CA ALA A 159 6.24 -1.82 -7.21
C ALA A 159 6.71 -2.61 -5.98
N VAL A 160 5.78 -2.90 -5.07
CA VAL A 160 6.07 -3.59 -3.81
C VAL A 160 5.11 -4.75 -3.64
N ALA A 161 5.63 -5.91 -3.24
CA ALA A 161 4.84 -7.06 -2.84
C ALA A 161 5.40 -7.69 -1.57
N THR A 162 4.51 -8.16 -0.70
CA THR A 162 4.89 -8.96 0.46
C THR A 162 5.01 -10.43 0.05
N LEU A 163 6.00 -11.12 0.60
CA LEU A 163 6.11 -12.56 0.44
C LEU A 163 5.11 -13.26 1.37
N ASP A 164 4.51 -14.35 0.91
CA ASP A 164 3.66 -15.22 1.72
C ASP A 164 4.48 -16.16 2.63
N GLU A 165 3.80 -17.03 3.38
CA GLU A 165 4.43 -17.98 4.31
C GLU A 165 5.33 -19.02 3.62
N PHE A 166 5.21 -19.17 2.30
CA PHE A 166 6.01 -20.08 1.48
C PHE A 166 7.07 -19.33 0.67
N GLY A 167 7.21 -18.01 0.86
CA GLY A 167 8.17 -17.18 0.13
C GLY A 167 7.73 -16.80 -1.28
N ASN A 168 6.46 -16.98 -1.64
CA ASN A 168 5.93 -16.54 -2.93
C ASN A 168 5.56 -15.05 -2.90
N PHE A 169 5.74 -14.37 -4.02
CA PHE A 169 5.18 -13.04 -4.24
C PHE A 169 4.71 -12.89 -5.69
N VAL A 170 3.79 -11.96 -5.90
CA VAL A 170 3.24 -11.62 -7.22
C VAL A 170 3.18 -10.11 -7.36
N ILE A 171 3.72 -9.59 -8.46
CA ILE A 171 3.67 -8.18 -8.83
C ILE A 171 2.96 -8.06 -10.19
N PRO A 172 1.68 -7.66 -10.22
CA PRO A 172 0.91 -7.55 -11.47
C PRO A 172 1.13 -6.22 -12.18
N ALA A 173 0.55 -6.09 -13.37
CA ALA A 173 0.46 -4.84 -14.13
C ALA A 173 1.79 -4.16 -14.46
N LEU A 174 2.87 -4.92 -14.61
CA LEU A 174 4.21 -4.37 -14.89
C LEU A 174 4.33 -3.96 -16.36
N PRO A 175 4.80 -2.73 -16.67
CA PRO A 175 5.17 -2.39 -18.04
C PRO A 175 6.32 -3.29 -18.54
N PRO A 176 6.46 -3.48 -19.87
CA PRO A 176 7.71 -4.02 -20.42
C PRO A 176 8.88 -3.11 -20.07
N GLY A 177 10.06 -3.69 -19.82
CA GLY A 177 11.25 -2.93 -19.47
C GLY A 177 12.26 -3.70 -18.64
N ARG A 178 13.31 -3.01 -18.21
CA ARG A 178 14.36 -3.55 -17.34
C ARG A 178 14.12 -3.14 -15.89
N TYR A 179 14.30 -4.08 -14.98
CA TYR A 179 14.05 -3.93 -13.56
C TYR A 179 15.17 -4.50 -12.71
N ASP A 180 15.32 -3.92 -11.53
CA ASP A 180 16.09 -4.47 -10.42
C ASP A 180 15.14 -4.82 -9.29
N LEU A 181 15.32 -5.99 -8.69
CA LEU A 181 14.53 -6.49 -7.58
C LEU A 181 15.39 -6.47 -6.31
N ALA A 182 14.86 -5.86 -5.25
CA ALA A 182 15.42 -5.91 -3.90
C ALA A 182 14.43 -6.66 -2.99
N LEU A 183 14.90 -7.69 -2.28
CA LEU A 183 14.13 -8.37 -1.25
C LEU A 183 14.71 -8.06 0.12
N LEU A 184 13.91 -7.41 0.96
CA LEU A 184 14.27 -7.13 2.34
C LEU A 184 13.76 -8.26 3.26
N VAL A 185 14.68 -8.99 3.88
CA VAL A 185 14.38 -10.07 4.84
C VAL A 185 14.63 -9.54 6.26
N LEU A 186 13.59 -8.98 6.87
CA LEU A 186 13.70 -8.23 8.13
C LEU A 186 14.22 -9.05 9.32
N GLU A 187 13.92 -10.35 9.36
CA GLU A 187 14.33 -11.22 10.48
C GLU A 187 15.83 -11.54 10.46
N GLN A 188 16.45 -11.46 9.28
CA GLN A 188 17.85 -11.82 9.08
C GLN A 188 18.71 -10.57 8.83
N ASP A 189 18.12 -9.36 8.81
CA ASP A 189 18.77 -8.11 8.44
C ASP A 189 19.57 -8.22 7.12
N VAL A 190 18.98 -8.90 6.12
CA VAL A 190 19.58 -9.13 4.80
C VAL A 190 18.74 -8.46 3.71
N GLU A 191 19.42 -7.84 2.75
CA GLU A 191 18.82 -7.34 1.51
C GLU A 191 19.39 -8.09 0.31
N LEU A 192 18.54 -8.81 -0.41
CA LEU A 192 18.91 -9.58 -1.60
C LEU A 192 18.65 -8.75 -2.85
N HIS A 193 19.63 -8.62 -3.75
CA HIS A 193 19.48 -7.89 -5.00
C HIS A 193 19.59 -8.80 -6.22
N VAL A 194 18.62 -8.70 -7.11
CA VAL A 194 18.63 -9.29 -8.45
C VAL A 194 18.58 -8.15 -9.47
N ALA A 195 19.63 -8.01 -10.28
CA ALA A 195 19.73 -6.92 -11.24
C ALA A 195 19.40 -7.37 -12.67
N GLY A 196 18.83 -6.46 -13.46
CA GLY A 196 18.66 -6.64 -14.90
C GLY A 196 17.60 -7.67 -15.31
N ILE A 197 16.52 -7.79 -14.54
CA ILE A 197 15.33 -8.54 -14.92
C ILE A 197 14.69 -7.83 -16.11
N PHE A 198 14.43 -8.54 -17.20
CA PHE A 198 13.79 -7.97 -18.39
C PHE A 198 12.38 -8.55 -18.54
N LEU A 199 11.38 -7.68 -18.69
CA LEU A 199 9.99 -8.06 -18.95
C LEU A 199 9.60 -7.67 -20.38
N GLY A 200 9.11 -8.65 -21.14
CA GLY A 200 8.73 -8.52 -22.54
C GLY A 200 9.84 -8.93 -23.52
N THR A 201 9.73 -8.45 -24.76
CA THR A 201 10.73 -8.74 -25.81
C THR A 201 11.96 -7.86 -25.62
N PRO A 202 13.18 -8.44 -25.46
CA PRO A 202 14.39 -7.64 -25.35
C PRO A 202 14.54 -6.74 -26.59
N PRO A 203 15.03 -5.49 -26.44
CA PRO A 203 15.28 -4.64 -27.59
C PRO A 203 16.29 -5.35 -28.51
N THR A 204 15.96 -5.41 -29.80
CA THR A 204 16.90 -5.89 -30.82
C THR A 204 18.13 -4.98 -30.81
N PRO A 205 19.36 -5.52 -30.75
CA PRO A 205 20.58 -4.72 -30.75
C PRO A 205 20.77 -3.90 -32.04
#